data_AF-A0ABD1C582-F1
#
_entry.id   AF-A0ABD1C582-F1
#
_cell.length_a   1.000
_cell.length_b   1.000
_cell.length_c   1.000
_cell.angle_alpha   90.00
_cell.angle_beta   90.00
_cell.angle_gamma   90.00
#
_symmetry.space_group_name_H-M   'P 1'
#
loop_
_entity.id
_entity.type
_entity.pdbx_description
1 polymer ?
#
loop_
_entity_poly.entity_id
_entity_poly.type
_entity_poly.pdbx_seq_one_letter_code
_entity_poly.pdbx_strand_id
1 'polypeptide(L)'
;MSDHQEEPSNNANKLLIEALTKKLETMMNEKISSLCEEIILVLADAISYPQRNEQVRNEEGNLNQARQQEAEDYYSNSSHSSQRRQQRVRDDRIQQQDSFGSLKLRIPQFQGKNDLNAYMEWEKKIEMVFDCQFYTEANRVKVAATEFCDYALCW
;
A
#
# COMPACT_ATOMS: atom_id res chain seq x y z
N MET A 1 -52.85 27.70 29.13
CA MET A 1 -52.57 26.94 27.90
C MET A 1 -51.88 27.91 26.96
N SER A 2 -50.55 27.88 26.90
CA SER A 2 -49.81 28.73 25.96
C SER A 2 -49.62 27.95 24.68
N ASP A 3 -50.34 28.35 23.64
CA ASP A 3 -50.09 27.92 22.26
C ASP A 3 -48.71 28.41 21.84
N HIS A 4 -47.76 27.49 21.76
CA HIS A 4 -46.49 27.73 21.09
C HIS A 4 -46.74 27.70 19.58
N GLN A 5 -47.07 28.85 19.01
CA GLN A 5 -46.94 29.08 17.58
C GLN A 5 -45.44 29.10 17.23
N GLU A 6 -44.89 27.95 16.85
CA GLU A 6 -43.60 27.91 16.16
C GLU A 6 -43.75 28.60 14.81
N GLU A 7 -42.95 29.65 14.60
CA GLU A 7 -42.93 30.49 13.39
C GLU A 7 -42.77 29.66 12.10
N PRO A 8 -43.63 29.84 11.08
CA PRO A 8 -43.63 29.03 9.84
C PRO A 8 -42.31 29.10 9.05
N SER A 9 -41.53 30.18 9.25
CA SER A 9 -40.20 30.37 8.66
C SER A 9 -39.19 29.31 9.13
N ASN A 10 -39.25 28.87 10.39
CA ASN A 10 -38.34 27.86 10.93
C ASN A 10 -38.60 26.47 10.32
N ASN A 11 -39.86 26.15 10.04
CA ASN A 11 -40.22 24.88 9.40
C ASN A 11 -39.76 24.85 7.92
N ALA A 12 -39.90 25.97 7.20
CA ALA A 12 -39.43 26.07 5.82
C ALA A 12 -37.89 25.90 5.71
N ASN A 13 -37.13 26.53 6.61
CA ASN A 13 -35.68 26.37 6.65
C ASN A 13 -35.27 24.93 7.01
N LYS A 14 -35.97 24.30 7.96
CA LYS A 14 -35.76 22.90 8.32
C LYS A 14 -36.01 21.96 7.13
N LEU A 15 -37.12 22.14 6.41
CA LEU A 15 -37.45 21.36 5.22
C LEU A 15 -36.43 21.56 4.10
N LEU A 16 -35.94 22.79 3.91
CA LEU A 16 -34.90 23.07 2.91
C LEU A 16 -33.59 22.37 3.26
N ILE A 17 -33.14 22.44 4.51
CA ILE A 17 -31.93 21.75 4.98
C ILE A 17 -32.09 20.23 4.84
N GLU A 18 -33.25 19.68 5.20
CA GLU A 18 -33.54 18.26 5.05
C GLU A 18 -33.51 17.82 3.57
N ALA A 19 -34.10 18.61 2.67
CA ALA A 19 -34.09 18.35 1.24
C ALA A 19 -32.66 18.40 0.66
N LEU A 20 -31.86 19.40 1.04
CA LEU A 20 -30.48 19.53 0.59
C LEU A 20 -29.61 18.39 1.14
N THR A 21 -29.77 18.02 2.40
CA THR A 21 -29.04 16.92 3.03
C THR A 21 -29.36 15.60 2.35
N LYS A 22 -30.64 15.32 2.10
CA LYS A 22 -31.09 14.11 1.40
C LYS A 22 -30.59 14.07 -0.04
N LYS A 23 -30.53 15.22 -0.71
CA LYS A 23 -29.98 15.32 -2.07
C LYS A 23 -28.47 15.05 -2.08
N LEU A 24 -27.72 15.60 -1.12
CA LEU A 24 -26.28 15.35 -0.98
C LEU A 24 -26.00 13.88 -0.66
N GLU A 25 -26.77 13.28 0.25
CA GLU A 25 -26.67 11.86 0.60
C GLU A 25 -26.92 10.97 -0.63
N THR A 26 -27.95 11.28 -1.41
CA THR A 26 -28.28 10.53 -2.63
C THR A 26 -27.16 10.64 -3.67
N MET A 27 -26.68 11.86 -3.92
CA MET A 27 -25.58 12.08 -4.87
C MET A 27 -24.29 11.41 -4.43
N MET A 28 -23.97 11.45 -3.14
CA MET A 28 -22.78 10.80 -2.58
C MET A 28 -22.89 9.29 -2.73
N ASN A 29 -24.03 8.69 -2.38
CA ASN A 29 -24.26 7.25 -2.53
C ASN A 29 -24.19 6.81 -4.00
N GLU A 30 -24.78 7.55 -4.93
CA GLU A 30 -24.69 7.25 -6.37
C GLU A 30 -23.24 7.30 -6.88
N LYS A 31 -22.47 8.32 -6.49
CA LYS A 31 -21.07 8.45 -6.89
C LYS A 31 -20.18 7.39 -6.27
N ILE A 32 -20.40 7.05 -5.00
CA ILE A 32 -19.68 5.97 -4.32
C ILE A 32 -19.98 4.63 -4.98
N SER A 33 -21.25 4.30 -5.24
CA SER A 33 -21.61 3.06 -5.93
C SER A 33 -20.97 2.96 -7.31
N SER A 34 -21.00 4.04 -8.10
CA SER A 34 -20.35 4.09 -9.41
C SER A 34 -18.85 3.83 -9.34
N LEU A 35 -18.16 4.42 -8.36
CA LEU A 35 -16.72 4.20 -8.18
C LEU A 35 -16.42 2.76 -7.72
N CYS A 36 -17.24 2.20 -6.84
CA CYS A 36 -17.11 0.81 -6.40
C CYS A 36 -17.25 -0.16 -7.58
N GLU A 37 -18.23 0.06 -8.46
CA GLU A 37 -18.40 -0.75 -9.66
C GLU A 37 -17.18 -0.66 -10.59
N GLU A 38 -16.65 0.54 -10.81
CA GLU A 38 -15.46 0.77 -11.64
C GLU A 38 -14.23 0.05 -11.05
N ILE A 39 -14.01 0.16 -9.74
CA ILE A 39 -12.91 -0.52 -9.04
C ILE A 39 -13.06 -2.05 -9.14
N ILE A 40 -14.26 -2.60 -8.97
CA ILE A 40 -14.50 -4.05 -9.09
C ILE A 40 -14.10 -4.55 -10.48
N LEU A 41 -14.44 -3.82 -11.55
CA LEU A 41 -14.08 -4.19 -12.92
C LEU A 41 -12.56 -4.15 -13.14
N VAL A 42 -11.88 -3.12 -12.63
CA VAL A 42 -10.41 -2.99 -12.72
C VAL A 42 -9.71 -4.12 -11.96
N LEU A 43 -10.20 -4.49 -10.79
CA LEU A 43 -9.63 -5.58 -9.99
C LEU A 43 -9.88 -6.96 -10.62
N ALA A 44 -11.04 -7.17 -11.25
CA ALA A 44 -11.35 -8.43 -11.94
C ALA A 44 -10.40 -8.71 -13.12
N ASP A 45 -10.01 -7.68 -13.87
CA ASP A 45 -9.04 -7.81 -14.97
C ASP A 45 -7.63 -8.12 -14.46
N ALA A 46 -7.24 -7.51 -13.34
CA ALA A 46 -5.94 -7.77 -12.69
C ALA A 46 -5.79 -9.22 -12.19
N ILE A 47 -6.89 -9.90 -11.85
CA ILE A 47 -6.90 -11.29 -11.36
C ILE A 47 -6.89 -12.31 -12.53
N SER A 48 -7.20 -11.90 -13.77
CA SER A 48 -7.41 -12.79 -14.93
C SER A 48 -6.11 -13.34 -15.58
N TYR A 49 -4.92 -12.90 -15.16
CA TYR A 49 -3.64 -13.41 -15.67
C TYR A 49 -2.78 -14.09 -14.59
N PRO A 50 -2.73 -15.43 -14.51
CA PRO A 50 -1.68 -16.14 -13.81
C PRO A 50 -0.60 -16.53 -14.83
N GLN A 51 0.28 -15.61 -15.26
CA GLN A 51 1.41 -16.04 -16.11
C GLN A 51 2.62 -15.11 -16.02
N ARG A 52 3.65 -15.54 -15.27
CA ARG A 52 5.09 -15.43 -15.60
C ARG A 52 5.94 -15.92 -14.42
N ASN A 53 6.02 -17.22 -14.16
CA ASN A 53 6.95 -17.75 -13.14
C ASN A 53 7.52 -19.15 -13.45
N GLU A 54 7.74 -19.49 -14.72
CA GLU A 54 8.43 -20.74 -15.10
C GLU A 54 9.75 -20.55 -15.86
N GLN A 55 10.16 -19.31 -16.20
CA GLN A 55 11.43 -19.06 -16.89
C GLN A 55 12.61 -18.72 -15.97
N VAL A 56 12.37 -18.37 -14.70
CA VAL A 56 13.42 -17.84 -13.79
C VAL A 56 14.33 -18.94 -13.22
N ARG A 57 13.90 -20.20 -13.21
CA ARG A 57 14.70 -21.30 -12.61
C ARG A 57 15.97 -21.66 -13.41
N ASN A 58 16.06 -21.26 -14.67
CA ASN A 58 17.14 -21.68 -15.57
C ASN A 58 18.28 -20.67 -15.66
N GLU A 59 18.08 -19.43 -15.18
CA GLU A 59 19.07 -18.34 -15.28
C GLU A 59 19.95 -18.21 -14.02
N GLU A 60 19.46 -18.68 -12.87
CA GLU A 60 20.19 -18.64 -11.58
C GLU A 60 21.42 -19.56 -11.57
N GLY A 61 21.43 -20.63 -12.36
CA GLY A 61 22.58 -21.52 -12.49
C GLY A 61 23.78 -20.84 -13.17
N ASN A 62 23.52 -19.96 -14.13
CA ASN A 62 24.56 -19.33 -14.95
C ASN A 62 25.20 -18.11 -14.26
N LEU A 63 24.40 -17.36 -13.48
CA LEU A 63 24.87 -16.20 -12.71
C LEU A 63 25.85 -16.57 -11.59
N ASN A 64 25.67 -17.74 -10.96
CA ASN A 64 26.55 -18.20 -9.88
C ASN A 64 27.96 -18.57 -10.38
N GLN A 65 28.09 -19.03 -11.63
CA GLN A 65 29.38 -19.36 -12.24
C GLN A 65 30.17 -18.10 -12.63
N ALA A 66 29.49 -17.09 -13.18
CA ALA A 66 30.09 -15.79 -13.49
C ALA A 66 30.54 -15.05 -12.20
N ARG A 67 29.76 -15.18 -11.12
CA ARG A 67 30.05 -14.54 -9.83
C ARG A 67 31.25 -15.17 -9.09
N GLN A 68 31.54 -16.45 -9.33
CA GLN A 68 32.76 -17.10 -8.84
C GLN A 68 34.00 -16.63 -9.61
N GLN A 69 33.89 -16.41 -10.92
CA GLN A 69 34.99 -15.87 -11.74
C GLN A 69 35.32 -14.42 -11.35
N GLU A 70 34.31 -13.57 -11.15
CA GLU A 70 34.53 -12.19 -10.67
C GLU A 70 35.16 -12.12 -9.28
N ALA A 71 34.87 -13.07 -8.40
CA ALA A 71 35.46 -13.11 -7.06
C ALA A 71 36.98 -13.40 -7.09
N GLU A 72 37.43 -14.24 -8.03
CA GLU A 72 38.85 -14.57 -8.24
C GLU A 72 39.62 -13.40 -8.89
N ASP A 73 38.99 -12.69 -9.83
CA ASP A 73 39.56 -11.49 -10.45
C ASP A 73 39.69 -10.32 -9.45
N TYR A 74 38.77 -10.25 -8.48
CA TYR A 74 38.76 -9.22 -7.43
C TYR A 74 39.95 -9.32 -6.46
N TYR A 75 40.35 -10.53 -6.05
CA TYR A 75 41.52 -10.73 -5.18
C TYR A 75 42.86 -10.49 -5.91
N SER A 76 42.90 -10.68 -7.23
CA SER A 76 44.11 -10.49 -8.04
C SER A 76 44.45 -9.01 -8.30
N ASN A 77 43.47 -8.10 -8.24
CA ASN A 77 43.65 -6.69 -8.62
C ASN A 77 43.83 -5.73 -7.43
N SER A 78 44.01 -6.27 -6.23
CA SER A 78 44.03 -5.54 -4.95
C SER A 78 45.34 -4.78 -4.68
N SER A 79 45.82 -3.94 -5.60
CA SER A 79 46.98 -3.09 -5.34
C SER A 79 46.88 -1.62 -5.75
N HIS A 80 45.86 -1.16 -6.48
CA HIS A 80 45.81 0.26 -6.85
C HIS A 80 44.38 0.79 -6.90
N SER A 81 44.13 1.92 -6.22
CA SER A 81 42.92 2.75 -6.28
C SER A 81 41.90 2.61 -5.13
N SER A 82 42.40 2.65 -3.89
CA SER A 82 41.63 3.24 -2.79
C SER A 82 41.64 4.76 -2.99
N GLN A 83 40.47 5.41 -3.21
CA GLN A 83 40.11 6.69 -2.55
C GLN A 83 38.79 7.38 -3.02
N ARG A 84 37.98 6.90 -3.99
CA ARG A 84 36.95 7.80 -4.59
C ARG A 84 35.54 7.27 -4.91
N ARG A 85 35.04 6.19 -4.31
CA ARG A 85 33.68 5.66 -4.64
C ARG A 85 32.83 5.21 -3.45
N GLN A 86 32.70 6.03 -2.41
CA GLN A 86 31.77 5.71 -1.29
C GLN A 86 30.67 6.76 -1.08
N GLN A 87 30.00 7.28 -2.14
CA GLN A 87 28.87 8.21 -1.89
C GLN A 87 27.75 8.25 -2.95
N ARG A 88 27.48 7.18 -3.71
CA ARG A 88 26.47 7.23 -4.79
C ARG A 88 25.57 5.99 -4.96
N VAL A 89 25.35 5.16 -3.93
CA VAL A 89 24.58 3.90 -4.09
C VAL A 89 23.38 3.78 -3.12
N ARG A 90 22.89 4.89 -2.56
CA ARG A 90 21.73 4.84 -1.64
C ARG A 90 20.44 5.46 -2.17
N ASP A 91 20.42 6.04 -3.37
CA ASP A 91 19.28 6.86 -3.81
C ASP A 91 18.35 6.19 -4.83
N ASP A 92 18.75 5.05 -5.42
CA ASP A 92 18.02 4.45 -6.57
C ASP A 92 16.91 3.45 -6.20
N ARG A 93 16.63 3.21 -4.90
CA ARG A 93 15.65 2.18 -4.48
C ARG A 93 14.26 2.71 -4.13
N ILE A 94 14.03 4.02 -4.18
CA ILE A 94 12.75 4.64 -3.74
C ILE A 94 12.05 5.36 -4.92
N GLN A 95 12.34 4.98 -6.16
CA GLN A 95 11.82 5.67 -7.35
C GLN A 95 10.79 4.87 -8.15
N GLN A 96 10.06 3.97 -7.47
CA GLN A 96 8.82 3.36 -7.99
C GLN A 96 7.60 3.70 -7.13
N GLN A 97 7.57 4.91 -6.53
CA GLN A 97 6.38 5.43 -5.85
C GLN A 97 5.65 6.42 -6.76
N ASP A 98 5.05 5.89 -7.83
CA ASP A 98 3.91 6.57 -8.44
C ASP A 98 2.65 6.02 -7.77
N SER A 99 2.36 6.55 -6.58
CA SER A 99 1.16 6.16 -5.83
C SER A 99 0.70 7.38 -5.07
N PHE A 100 -0.41 7.96 -5.57
CA PHE A 100 -1.09 9.12 -5.02
C PHE A 100 -0.15 10.31 -4.80
N GLY A 101 0.03 11.15 -5.83
CA GLY A 101 0.91 12.33 -5.81
C GLY A 101 1.08 12.92 -4.41
N SER A 102 2.29 12.78 -3.85
CA SER A 102 2.72 13.21 -2.51
C SER A 102 2.13 12.53 -1.26
N LEU A 103 1.07 11.72 -1.35
CA LEU A 103 0.47 11.03 -0.20
C LEU A 103 1.18 9.70 0.11
N LYS A 104 2.25 9.78 0.90
CA LYS A 104 2.94 8.59 1.42
C LYS A 104 2.12 7.94 2.54
N LEU A 105 1.26 6.98 2.18
CA LEU A 105 0.61 6.09 3.14
C LEU A 105 1.68 5.35 3.95
N ARG A 106 1.48 5.25 5.27
CA ARG A 106 2.37 4.56 6.19
C ARG A 106 1.82 3.17 6.49
N ILE A 107 2.74 2.23 6.61
CA ILE A 107 2.43 0.86 7.00
C ILE A 107 2.11 0.87 8.51
N PRO A 108 1.02 0.24 8.94
CA PRO A 108 0.67 0.19 10.36
C PRO A 108 1.60 -0.76 11.12
N GLN A 109 1.89 -0.43 12.38
CA GLN A 109 2.69 -1.27 13.27
C GLN A 109 1.87 -2.43 13.84
N PHE A 110 2.53 -3.58 14.04
CA PHE A 110 1.96 -4.74 14.71
C PHE A 110 2.80 -5.16 15.91
N GLN A 111 2.21 -5.12 17.10
CA GLN A 111 2.88 -5.46 18.36
C GLN A 111 2.83 -6.96 18.70
N GLY A 112 2.10 -7.77 17.92
CA GLY A 112 1.97 -9.21 18.18
C GLY A 112 1.13 -9.54 19.41
N LYS A 113 0.10 -8.75 19.74
CA LYS A 113 -0.79 -9.09 20.86
C LYS A 113 -1.56 -10.38 20.54
N ASN A 114 -1.82 -11.21 21.56
CA ASN A 114 -2.73 -12.36 21.45
C ASN A 114 -4.20 -11.92 21.42
N ASP A 115 -4.52 -11.02 20.50
CA ASP A 115 -5.84 -10.47 20.25
C ASP A 115 -6.16 -10.64 18.77
N LEU A 116 -7.11 -11.51 18.47
CA LEU A 116 -7.54 -11.82 17.11
C LEU A 116 -8.01 -10.55 16.39
N ASN A 117 -8.74 -9.67 17.08
CA ASN A 117 -9.27 -8.45 16.48
C ASN A 117 -8.14 -7.48 16.11
N ALA A 118 -7.09 -7.42 16.93
CA ALA A 118 -5.92 -6.59 16.65
C ALA A 118 -5.15 -7.06 15.40
N TYR A 119 -5.02 -8.37 15.20
CA TYR A 119 -4.44 -8.92 13.97
C TYR A 119 -5.32 -8.61 12.76
N MET A 120 -6.62 -8.91 12.82
CA MET A 120 -7.54 -8.68 11.69
C MET A 120 -7.60 -7.21 11.26
N GLU A 121 -7.65 -6.30 12.24
CA GLU A 121 -7.60 -4.87 11.94
C GLU A 121 -6.29 -4.44 11.30
N TRP A 122 -5.17 -4.97 11.78
CA TRP A 122 -3.85 -4.66 11.23
C TRP A 122 -3.71 -5.20 9.80
N GLU A 123 -4.10 -6.46 9.58
CA GLU A 123 -4.10 -7.14 8.27
C GLU A 123 -4.91 -6.35 7.24
N LYS A 124 -6.15 -5.96 7.59
CA LYS A 124 -6.98 -5.15 6.70
C LYS A 124 -6.38 -3.77 6.40
N LYS A 125 -5.76 -3.12 7.39
CA LYS A 125 -5.13 -1.80 7.22
C LYS A 125 -3.90 -1.89 6.33
N ILE A 126 -3.06 -2.91 6.48
CA ILE A 126 -1.84 -3.07 5.68
C ILE A 126 -2.16 -3.49 4.24
N GLU A 127 -3.17 -4.33 4.03
CA GLU A 127 -3.67 -4.73 2.71
C GLU A 127 -4.12 -3.51 1.90
N MET A 128 -4.91 -2.61 2.51
CA MET A 128 -5.31 -1.35 1.89
C MET A 128 -4.12 -0.48 1.48
N VAL A 129 -3.07 -0.40 2.32
CA VAL A 129 -1.85 0.35 1.96
C VAL A 129 -1.12 -0.30 0.79
N PHE A 130 -1.09 -1.63 0.72
CA PHE A 130 -0.45 -2.35 -0.36
C PHE A 130 -1.16 -2.22 -1.70
N ASP A 131 -2.49 -2.21 -1.68
CA ASP A 131 -3.31 -2.05 -2.89
C ASP A 131 -3.23 -0.62 -3.43
N CYS A 132 -3.10 0.38 -2.55
CA CYS A 132 -2.90 1.77 -2.97
C CYS A 132 -1.50 2.05 -3.54
N GLN A 133 -0.48 1.25 -3.19
CA GLN A 133 0.91 1.53 -3.56
C GLN A 133 1.53 0.52 -4.55
N PHE A 134 0.71 -0.36 -5.12
CA PHE A 134 1.10 -1.38 -6.12
C PHE A 134 2.38 -2.15 -5.74
N TYR A 135 2.56 -2.50 -4.46
CA TYR A 135 3.73 -3.29 -4.03
C TYR A 135 3.69 -4.68 -4.66
N THR A 136 4.83 -5.13 -5.22
CA THR A 136 5.02 -6.54 -5.58
C THR A 136 4.93 -7.42 -4.34
N GLU A 137 4.50 -8.67 -4.50
CA GLU A 137 4.34 -9.63 -3.41
C GLU A 137 5.62 -9.76 -2.55
N ALA A 138 6.78 -9.83 -3.21
CA ALA A 138 8.08 -9.90 -2.55
C ALA A 138 8.42 -8.63 -1.73
N ASN A 139 7.90 -7.47 -2.11
CA ASN A 139 8.09 -6.23 -1.38
C ASN A 139 7.06 -6.06 -0.25
N ARG A 140 5.82 -6.55 -0.42
CA ARG A 140 4.78 -6.57 0.62
C ARG A 140 5.32 -7.25 1.88
N VAL A 141 5.90 -8.44 1.75
CA VAL A 141 6.48 -9.19 2.89
C VAL A 141 7.61 -8.41 3.57
N LYS A 142 8.55 -7.87 2.78
CA LYS A 142 9.70 -7.11 3.32
C LYS A 142 9.25 -5.88 4.10
N VAL A 143 8.25 -5.17 3.59
CA VAL A 143 7.72 -3.94 4.19
C VAL A 143 6.84 -4.24 5.40
N ALA A 144 6.05 -5.30 5.40
CA ALA A 144 5.29 -5.72 6.57
C ALA A 144 6.22 -6.09 7.74
N ALA A 145 7.30 -6.82 7.45
CA ALA A 145 8.27 -7.25 8.46
C ALA A 145 8.99 -6.08 9.15
N THR A 146 9.16 -4.92 8.47
CA THR A 146 9.78 -3.74 9.12
C THR A 146 8.88 -3.08 10.16
N GLU A 147 7.58 -3.32 10.14
CA GLU A 147 6.62 -2.73 11.07
C GLU A 147 6.20 -3.69 12.21
N PHE A 148 6.82 -4.87 12.28
CA PHE A 148 6.70 -5.72 13.46
C PHE A 148 7.44 -5.08 14.65
N CYS A 149 6.77 -5.08 15.79
CA CYS A 149 7.26 -4.53 17.04
C CYS A 149 7.02 -5.51 18.18
N ASP A 150 7.80 -5.39 19.25
CA ASP A 150 7.64 -6.16 20.49
C ASP A 150 7.55 -7.67 20.24
N TYR A 151 6.44 -8.30 20.65
CA TYR A 151 6.25 -9.74 20.59
C TYR A 151 6.21 -10.27 19.15
N ALA A 152 5.78 -9.45 18.19
CA ALA A 152 5.76 -9.84 16.78
C ALA A 152 7.17 -10.07 16.20
N LEU A 153 8.22 -9.47 16.77
CA LEU A 153 9.61 -9.69 16.32
C LEU A 153 10.18 -11.05 16.76
N CYS A 154 9.55 -11.68 17.76
CA CYS A 154 10.03 -12.93 18.36
C CYS A 154 9.28 -14.17 17.83
N TRP A 155 8.34 -13.99 16.89
CA TRP A 155 7.59 -15.07 16.24
C TRP A 155 8.40 -15.84 15.21
#